data_AF-W2GJ76-F1
#
_entry.id   AF-W2GJ76-F1
#
_cell.length_a   1.000
_cell.length_b   1.000
_cell.length_c   1.000
_cell.angle_alpha   90.00
_cell.angle_beta   90.00
_cell.angle_gamma   90.00
#
_symmetry.space_group_name_H-M   'P 1'
#
loop_
_entity.id
_entity.type
_entity.pdbx_description
1 polymer ?
#
loop_
_entity_poly.entity_id
_entity_poly.type
_entity_poly.pdbx_seq_one_letter_code
_entity_poly.pdbx_strand_id
1 'polypeptide(L)'
;MIMLLADWNGHKHVHFAVYKNGIYFHRHIQDENDSIRHGFWFCLWTEMIDMQSLHGCRICENPTAWWNLHIPLELLQFHFGFRENIMEKILLFLATSLGTGPKQ
;
A
#
# COMPACT_ATOMS: atom_id res chain seq x y z
N MET A 1 2.62 -7.79 -4.24
CA MET A 1 3.93 -7.12 -4.16
C MET A 1 4.08 -6.52 -2.77
N ILE A 2 5.21 -6.72 -2.09
CA ILE A 2 5.46 -6.13 -0.77
C ILE A 2 6.56 -5.09 -0.92
N MET A 3 6.37 -3.95 -0.28
CA MET A 3 7.30 -2.84 -0.25
C MET A 3 7.78 -2.63 1.17
N LEU A 4 9.10 -2.65 1.31
CA LEU A 4 9.78 -2.37 2.56
C LEU A 4 10.41 -0.99 2.42
N LEU A 5 10.11 -0.13 3.39
CA LEU A 5 10.69 1.20 3.49
C LEU A 5 11.64 1.20 4.68
N ALA A 6 12.84 1.74 4.48
CA ALA A 6 13.81 1.96 5.56
C ALA A 6 14.42 3.35 5.44
N ASP A 7 14.69 3.98 6.58
CA ASP A 7 15.44 5.25 6.61
C ASP A 7 16.95 5.01 6.43
N TRP A 8 17.68 6.10 6.29
CA TRP A 8 19.14 6.10 6.16
C TRP A 8 19.87 5.57 7.41
N ASN A 9 19.21 5.53 8.57
CA ASN A 9 19.70 4.92 9.81
C ASN A 9 19.43 3.41 9.86
N GLY A 10 18.75 2.83 8.86
CA GLY A 10 18.38 1.43 8.80
C GLY A 10 17.11 1.09 9.61
N HIS A 11 16.36 2.07 10.10
CA HIS A 11 15.07 1.81 10.73
C HIS A 11 14.06 1.38 9.66
N LYS A 12 13.50 0.18 9.84
CA LYS A 12 12.44 -0.33 8.99
C LYS A 12 11.12 0.33 9.38
N HIS A 13 10.50 0.98 8.42
CA HIS A 13 9.14 1.47 8.55
C HIS A 13 8.16 0.32 8.35
N VAL A 14 6.92 0.59 8.75
CA VAL A 14 5.80 -0.32 8.60
C VAL A 14 5.68 -0.86 7.16
N HIS A 15 5.28 -2.12 7.02
CA HIS A 15 5.01 -2.76 5.74
C HIS A 15 3.86 -2.11 4.94
N PHE A 16 4.09 -1.96 3.64
CA PHE A 16 3.10 -1.61 2.63
C PHE A 16 2.98 -2.74 1.61
N ALA A 17 1.78 -3.24 1.35
CA ALA A 17 1.54 -4.34 0.42
C ALA A 17 0.53 -3.96 -0.66
N VAL A 18 0.77 -4.45 -1.86
CA VAL A 18 -0.16 -4.37 -3.00
C VAL A 18 -0.62 -5.77 -3.35
N TYR A 19 -1.91 -6.03 -3.20
CA TYR A 19 -2.56 -7.29 -3.57
C TYR A 19 -3.11 -7.22 -5.00
N LYS A 20 -2.87 -8.26 -5.80
CA LYS A 20 -3.38 -8.33 -7.17
C LYS A 20 -4.74 -9.00 -7.19
N ASN A 21 -5.75 -8.34 -7.76
CA ASN A 21 -7.06 -8.95 -7.98
C ASN A 21 -7.63 -8.62 -9.37
N GLY A 22 -8.83 -9.10 -9.70
CA GLY A 22 -9.54 -8.71 -10.92
C GLY A 22 -10.06 -7.26 -10.89
N ILE A 23 -10.59 -6.81 -12.03
CA ILE A 23 -11.36 -5.55 -12.10
C ILE A 23 -12.82 -5.81 -11.73
N TYR A 24 -13.46 -4.87 -11.06
CA TYR A 24 -14.90 -4.90 -10.84
C TYR A 24 -15.63 -4.56 -12.15
N PHE A 25 -16.78 -5.22 -12.39
CA PHE A 25 -17.53 -5.08 -13.65
C PHE A 25 -18.02 -3.64 -13.91
N HIS A 26 -18.37 -2.92 -12.85
CA HIS A 26 -18.86 -1.54 -12.94
C HIS A 26 -17.76 -0.54 -12.59
N ARG A 27 -17.43 0.36 -13.52
CA ARG A 27 -16.36 1.34 -13.36
C ARG A 27 -16.55 2.26 -12.14
N HIS A 28 -17.77 2.76 -11.92
CA HIS A 28 -18.03 3.63 -10.76
C HIS A 28 -17.77 2.93 -9.41
N ILE A 29 -18.00 1.61 -9.34
CA ILE A 29 -17.70 0.80 -8.14
C ILE A 29 -16.19 0.65 -7.98
N GLN A 30 -15.45 0.43 -9.08
CA GLN A 30 -13.99 0.40 -9.06
C GLN A 30 -13.43 1.73 -8.57
N ASP A 31 -13.87 2.85 -9.14
CA ASP A 31 -13.38 4.18 -8.80
C ASP A 31 -13.65 4.51 -7.32
N GLU A 32 -14.83 4.17 -6.81
CA GLU A 32 -15.17 4.33 -5.40
C GLU A 32 -14.29 3.43 -4.51
N ASN A 33 -14.16 2.15 -4.82
CA ASN A 33 -13.34 1.22 -4.04
C ASN A 33 -11.86 1.66 -4.03
N ASP A 34 -11.32 2.06 -5.18
CA ASP A 34 -9.95 2.56 -5.29
C ASP A 34 -9.75 3.81 -4.42
N SER A 35 -10.71 4.75 -4.44
CA SER A 35 -10.57 6.02 -3.72
C SER A 35 -10.72 5.91 -2.20
N ILE A 36 -11.61 5.06 -1.69
CA ILE A 36 -11.96 5.05 -0.26
C ILE A 36 -11.71 3.72 0.46
N ARG A 37 -11.49 2.64 -0.28
CA ARG A 37 -11.31 1.28 0.26
C ARG A 37 -9.98 0.65 -0.17
N HIS A 38 -9.03 1.47 -0.62
CA HIS A 38 -7.75 1.02 -1.16
C HIS A 38 -7.90 -0.07 -2.24
N GLY A 39 -8.96 -0.01 -3.05
CA GLY A 39 -9.29 -0.97 -4.09
C GLY A 39 -10.11 -2.19 -3.64
N PHE A 40 -10.35 -2.38 -2.33
CA PHE A 40 -11.12 -3.50 -1.83
C PHE A 40 -12.63 -3.31 -1.99
N TRP A 41 -13.33 -4.40 -2.27
CA TRP A 41 -14.78 -4.43 -2.17
C TRP A 41 -15.25 -4.22 -0.73
N PHE A 42 -16.40 -3.56 -0.57
CA PHE A 42 -17.02 -3.22 0.71
C PHE A 42 -17.00 -4.34 1.76
N CYS A 43 -17.40 -5.57 1.39
CA CYS A 43 -17.46 -6.68 2.35
C CYS A 43 -16.08 -7.08 2.90
N LEU A 44 -15.04 -7.03 2.06
CA LEU A 44 -13.66 -7.33 2.47
C LEU A 44 -13.01 -6.13 3.16
N TRP A 45 -13.41 -4.92 2.79
CA TRP A 45 -12.85 -3.69 3.34
C TRP A 45 -12.98 -3.60 4.86
N THR A 46 -14.12 -4.01 5.42
CA THR A 46 -14.35 -4.00 6.88
C THR A 46 -13.36 -4.89 7.63
N GLU A 47 -13.03 -6.06 7.08
CA GLU A 47 -12.02 -6.93 7.69
C GLU A 47 -10.60 -6.38 7.47
N MET A 48 -10.33 -5.85 6.27
CA MET A 48 -9.01 -5.31 5.93
C MET A 48 -8.66 -4.06 6.73
N ILE A 49 -9.61 -3.17 7.03
CA ILE A 49 -9.33 -1.98 7.83
C ILE A 49 -8.95 -2.37 9.27
N ASP A 50 -9.64 -3.35 9.85
CA ASP A 50 -9.35 -3.85 11.20
C ASP A 50 -7.97 -4.53 11.24
N MET A 51 -7.67 -5.39 10.27
CA MET A 51 -6.36 -6.05 10.13
C MET A 51 -5.21 -5.05 9.95
N GLN A 52 -5.41 -4.05 9.09
CA GLN A 52 -4.42 -2.98 8.87
C GLN A 52 -4.18 -2.18 10.14
N SER A 53 -5.24 -1.82 10.86
CA SER A 53 -5.11 -1.10 12.13
C SER A 53 -4.41 -1.95 13.20
N LEU A 54 -4.72 -3.25 13.28
CA LEU A 54 -4.16 -4.16 14.27
C LEU A 54 -2.65 -4.38 14.07
N HIS A 55 -2.22 -4.59 12.82
CA HIS A 55 -0.82 -4.84 12.49
C HIS A 55 -0.05 -3.57 12.14
N GLY A 56 -0.73 -2.43 12.18
CA GLY A 56 -0.21 -1.13 11.82
C GLY A 56 0.17 -1.01 10.36
N CYS A 57 -0.21 -1.93 9.46
CA CYS A 57 0.24 -1.99 8.05
C CYS A 57 -0.75 -1.34 7.06
N ARG A 58 -0.31 -1.19 5.80
CA ARG A 58 -1.18 -0.75 4.71
C ARG A 58 -1.20 -1.80 3.60
N ILE A 59 -2.41 -2.18 3.19
CA ILE A 59 -2.65 -3.13 2.10
C ILE A 59 -3.60 -2.45 1.11
N CYS A 60 -3.21 -2.43 -0.16
CA CYS A 60 -4.03 -1.91 -1.25
C CYS A 60 -4.25 -3.00 -2.30
N GLU A 61 -5.48 -3.14 -2.77
CA GLU A 61 -5.82 -3.94 -3.94
C GLU A 61 -5.53 -3.14 -5.22
N ASN A 62 -4.93 -3.79 -6.21
CA ASN A 62 -4.68 -3.19 -7.52
C ASN A 62 -4.70 -4.27 -8.60
N PRO A 63 -5.57 -4.15 -9.63
CA PRO A 63 -5.67 -5.15 -10.68
C PRO A 63 -4.37 -5.41 -11.47
N THR A 64 -3.55 -4.39 -11.61
CA THR A 64 -2.28 -4.49 -12.33
C THR A 64 -1.13 -4.99 -11.44
N ALA A 65 -1.31 -4.94 -10.11
CA ALA A 65 -0.24 -5.09 -9.12
C ALA A 65 1.00 -4.22 -9.40
N TRP A 66 0.79 -3.10 -10.08
CA TRP A 66 1.84 -2.20 -10.56
C TRP A 66 1.69 -0.81 -9.94
N TRP A 67 2.73 0.01 -10.10
CA TRP A 67 2.70 1.42 -9.75
C TRP A 67 1.82 2.21 -10.74
N ASN A 68 0.51 2.21 -10.52
CA ASN A 68 -0.38 3.23 -11.09
C ASN A 68 -0.26 4.52 -10.26
N LEU A 69 -0.74 5.66 -10.79
CA LEU A 69 -0.59 6.97 -10.12
C LEU A 69 -1.06 7.00 -8.65
N HIS A 70 -2.02 6.17 -8.28
CA HIS A 70 -2.63 6.18 -6.96
C HIS A 70 -1.79 5.47 -5.87
N ILE A 71 -1.19 4.32 -6.16
CA ILE A 71 -0.45 3.54 -5.15
C ILE A 71 0.76 4.28 -4.53
N PRO A 72 1.62 4.98 -5.31
CA PRO A 72 2.68 5.79 -4.73
C PRO A 72 2.15 6.92 -3.84
N LEU A 73 1.01 7.53 -4.21
CA LEU A 73 0.42 8.60 -3.40
C LEU A 73 -0.07 8.06 -2.05
N GLU A 74 -0.75 6.91 -2.05
CA GLU A 74 -1.18 6.24 -0.81
C GLU A 74 0.01 5.82 0.06
N LEU A 75 1.10 5.32 -0.54
CA LEU A 75 2.32 4.98 0.19
C LEU A 75 2.92 6.21 0.87
N LEU A 76 3.02 7.34 0.15
CA LEU A 76 3.52 8.58 0.71
C LEU A 76 2.58 9.09 1.80
N GLN A 77 1.28 9.15 1.56
CA GLN A 77 0.32 9.60 2.56
C GLN A 77 0.37 8.75 3.83
N PHE A 78 0.47 7.43 3.70
CA PHE A 78 0.53 6.51 4.82
C PHE A 78 1.77 6.71 5.70
N HIS A 79 2.97 6.79 5.11
CA HIS A 79 4.19 6.94 5.90
C HIS A 79 4.43 8.38 6.36
N PHE A 80 3.93 9.35 5.60
CA PHE A 80 4.48 10.70 5.60
C PHE A 80 3.43 11.81 5.57
N GLY A 81 2.15 11.48 5.51
CA GLY A 81 1.07 12.47 5.48
C GLY A 81 0.95 13.29 6.77
N PHE A 82 1.45 12.77 7.90
CA PHE A 82 1.32 13.36 9.23
C PHE A 82 2.66 13.78 9.86
N ARG A 83 3.61 14.26 9.06
CA ARG A 83 4.87 14.80 9.60
C ARG A 83 4.62 16.08 10.38
N GLU A 84 5.30 16.23 11.51
CA GLU A 84 5.35 17.48 12.26
C GLU A 84 6.17 18.56 11.53
N ASN A 85 7.27 18.14 10.87
CA ASN A 85 8.15 19.04 10.12
C ASN A 85 8.06 18.80 8.61
N ILE A 86 7.27 19.63 7.93
CA ILE A 86 7.10 19.57 6.47
C ILE A 86 8.37 19.98 5.71
N MET A 87 9.28 20.73 6.34
CA MET A 87 10.50 21.23 5.70
C MET A 87 11.66 20.21 5.74
N GLU A 88 11.49 19.12 6.49
CA GLU A 88 12.47 18.04 6.55
C GLU A 88 12.56 17.33 5.20
N LYS A 89 13.78 17.28 4.64
CA LYS A 89 14.06 16.55 3.40
C LYS A 89 14.18 15.08 3.71
N ILE A 90 13.42 14.26 2.98
CA ILE A 90 13.40 12.81 3.20
C ILE A 90 13.86 12.09 1.96
N LEU A 91 14.93 11.30 2.15
CA LEU A 91 15.47 10.43 1.13
C LEU A 91 14.72 9.09 1.19
N LEU A 92 14.12 8.72 0.07
CA LEU A 92 13.31 7.52 -0.10
C LEU A 92 14.10 6.44 -0.84
N PHE A 93 14.31 5.30 -0.18
CA PHE A 93 14.78 4.08 -0.81
C PHE A 93 13.63 3.08 -0.91
N LEU A 94 13.27 2.69 -2.13
CA LEU A 94 12.23 1.72 -2.41
C LEU A 94 12.87 0.41 -2.84
N ALA A 95 12.63 -0.65 -2.07
CA ALA A 95 13.02 -2.01 -2.43
C ALA A 95 11.77 -2.88 -2.56
N THR A 96 11.67 -3.60 -3.69
CA THR A 96 10.64 -4.62 -3.90
C THR A 96 11.26 -6.00 -3.70
N SER A 97 10.72 -6.78 -2.77
CA SER A 97 11.10 -8.19 -2.69
C SER A 97 10.34 -8.98 -3.76
N LEU A 98 11.04 -9.46 -4.79
CA LEU A 98 10.56 -10.60 -5.57
C LEU A 98 10.66 -11.83 -4.67
N GLY A 99 9.52 -12.45 -4.35
CA GLY A 99 9.52 -13.69 -3.60
C GLY A 99 10.25 -14.78 -4.40
N THR A 100 11.56 -14.93 -4.18
CA THR A 100 12.27 -16.15 -4.56
C THR A 100 11.96 -17.17 -3.48
N GLY A 101 10.79 -17.80 -3.60
CA GLY A 101 10.55 -19.05 -2.87
C GLY A 101 11.63 -20.05 -3.28
N PRO A 102 12.12 -20.91 -2.36
CA PRO A 102 13.02 -21.98 -2.74
C PRO A 102 12.33 -22.84 -3.80
N LYS A 103 13.00 -23.05 -4.93
CA LYS A 103 12.61 -24.09 -5.89
C LYS A 103 12.78 -25.42 -5.15
N GLN A 104 11.67 -26.04 -4.76
CA GLN A 104 11.63 -27.45 -4.42
C GLN A 104 11.60 -28.27 -5.70
#